data_AF-A0A938GKW9-F1
#
_entry.id   AF-A0A938GKW9-F1
#
_cell.length_a   1.000
_cell.length_b   1.000
_cell.length_c   1.000
_cell.angle_alpha   90.00
_cell.angle_beta   90.00
_cell.angle_gamma   90.00
#
_symmetry.space_group_name_H-M   'P 1'
#
loop_
_entity.id
_entity.type
_entity.pdbx_description
1 polymer ?
#
loop_
_entity_poly.entity_id
_entity_poly.type
_entity_poly.pdbx_seq_one_letter_code
_entity_poly.pdbx_strand_id
1 'polypeptide(L)'
;LLFDDIPDRMTVEDSDRFGSFASAQCHVTNELVLWISGKGQGTLGRFLFCPTPYCGRMAGRQLGGASYLETIGRELLPEVEIFWTGPDIISREITVPHVRELQEILRRKPLIWDNLQANDYDGRRFFCGPYADRPPELRAEVTGMLINPNCEYALNYVPIRTLGEFVHGKGRWDARDAYLRAMREWHDQFDTIGQPLAFEDLLFLGDSYYLPFDDGPVAELYFQTARKVLSTPPSKWGPEATSFRLQTQRYRDFCARLAELKNRPLFYALSRRIWELREELDLLARYMAGKDDGRLPDAACSSDYHLPNTYRGGFVPRLQRLLVQHPDETFTPSPASS
;
A
#
# COMPACT_ATOMS: atom_id res chain seq x y z
N LEU A 1 -11.04 -13.42 -16.76
CA LEU A 1 -10.15 -14.59 -16.60
C LEU A 1 -8.84 -14.10 -16.02
N LEU A 2 -8.35 -14.77 -14.98
CA LEU A 2 -7.18 -14.37 -14.22
C LEU A 2 -6.10 -15.44 -14.42
N PHE A 3 -4.96 -15.06 -15.02
CA PHE A 3 -3.80 -15.94 -15.24
C PHE A 3 -2.56 -15.44 -14.50
N ASP A 4 -2.76 -14.62 -13.45
CA ASP A 4 -1.77 -14.21 -12.47
C ASP A 4 -1.47 -15.32 -11.44
N ASP A 5 -0.28 -15.26 -10.82
CA ASP A 5 0.18 -16.13 -9.74
C ASP A 5 0.09 -17.65 -10.02
N ILE A 6 0.28 -18.03 -11.28
CA ILE A 6 0.40 -19.42 -11.74
C ILE A 6 1.85 -19.79 -12.09
N PRO A 7 2.21 -21.09 -12.11
CA PRO A 7 3.49 -21.54 -12.64
C PRO A 7 3.70 -21.04 -14.08
N ASP A 8 4.92 -20.60 -14.40
CA ASP A 8 5.31 -20.09 -15.72
C ASP A 8 5.67 -21.19 -16.72
N ARG A 9 5.13 -22.40 -16.50
CA ARG A 9 5.45 -23.61 -17.28
C ARG A 9 4.18 -24.28 -17.75
N MET A 10 4.22 -24.76 -18.98
CA MET A 10 3.18 -25.61 -19.56
C MET A 10 3.52 -27.08 -19.39
N THR A 11 2.48 -27.91 -19.46
CA THR A 11 2.67 -29.34 -19.72
C THR A 11 3.23 -29.56 -21.13
N VAL A 12 3.84 -30.72 -21.38
CA VAL A 12 4.33 -31.07 -22.73
C VAL A 12 3.17 -31.10 -23.73
N GLU A 13 2.02 -31.64 -23.34
CA GLU A 13 0.82 -31.70 -24.19
C GLU A 13 0.34 -30.31 -24.62
N ASP A 14 0.26 -29.36 -23.68
CA ASP A 14 -0.13 -27.98 -23.98
C ASP A 14 0.94 -27.26 -24.82
N SER A 15 2.21 -27.53 -24.55
CA SER A 15 3.32 -26.97 -25.33
C SER A 15 3.28 -27.43 -26.79
N ASP A 16 3.04 -28.72 -27.03
CA ASP A 16 2.94 -29.29 -28.37
C ASP A 16 1.71 -28.74 -29.13
N ARG A 17 0.62 -28.46 -28.41
CA ARG A 17 -0.62 -27.95 -29.01
C ARG A 17 -0.58 -26.44 -29.31
N PHE A 18 -0.06 -25.63 -28.40
CA PHE A 18 -0.20 -24.17 -28.46
C PHE A 18 1.10 -23.42 -28.77
N GLY A 19 2.26 -24.06 -28.60
CA GLY A 19 3.58 -23.47 -28.85
C GLY A 19 4.03 -22.39 -27.86
N SER A 20 3.11 -21.67 -27.20
CA SER A 20 3.42 -20.69 -26.17
C SER A 20 2.35 -20.60 -25.09
N PHE A 21 2.75 -20.15 -23.90
CA PHE A 21 1.84 -19.94 -22.77
C PHE A 21 0.79 -18.88 -23.08
N ALA A 22 1.20 -17.79 -23.73
CA ALA A 22 0.30 -16.73 -24.17
C ALA A 22 -0.75 -17.25 -25.16
N SER A 23 -0.35 -18.04 -26.17
CA SER A 23 -1.27 -18.60 -27.16
C SER A 23 -2.29 -19.55 -26.54
N ALA A 24 -1.87 -20.38 -25.57
CA ALA A 24 -2.78 -21.25 -24.83
C ALA A 24 -3.85 -20.43 -24.06
N GLN A 25 -3.43 -19.39 -23.36
CA GLN A 25 -4.34 -18.52 -22.60
C GLN A 25 -5.26 -17.69 -23.51
N CYS A 26 -4.76 -17.20 -24.65
CA CYS A 26 -5.57 -16.56 -25.68
C CYS A 26 -6.64 -17.52 -26.22
N HIS A 27 -6.26 -18.76 -26.55
CA HIS A 27 -7.21 -19.77 -27.05
C HIS A 27 -8.33 -20.01 -26.04
N VAL A 28 -8.00 -20.31 -24.78
CA VAL A 28 -8.99 -20.54 -23.72
C VAL A 28 -9.90 -19.33 -23.54
N THR A 29 -9.34 -18.13 -23.52
CA THR A 29 -10.12 -16.89 -23.34
C THR A 29 -11.05 -16.66 -24.52
N ASN A 30 -10.55 -16.77 -25.75
CA ASN A 30 -11.32 -16.52 -26.96
C ASN A 30 -12.46 -17.54 -27.11
N GLU A 31 -12.20 -18.83 -26.86
CA GLU A 31 -13.24 -19.87 -26.90
C GLU A 31 -14.35 -19.58 -25.88
N LEU A 32 -14.00 -19.14 -24.67
CA LEU A 32 -14.99 -18.78 -23.66
C LEU A 32 -15.83 -17.57 -24.09
N VAL A 33 -15.19 -16.52 -24.62
CA VAL A 33 -15.87 -15.32 -25.13
C VAL A 33 -16.84 -15.70 -26.24
N LEU A 34 -16.36 -16.42 -27.26
CA LEU A 34 -17.19 -16.85 -28.40
C LEU A 34 -18.33 -17.76 -27.97
N TRP A 35 -18.10 -18.68 -27.03
CA TRP A 35 -19.14 -19.55 -26.50
C TRP A 35 -20.24 -18.78 -25.78
N ILE A 36 -19.89 -17.77 -24.96
CA ILE A 36 -20.87 -16.91 -24.29
C ILE A 36 -21.63 -16.06 -25.32
N SER A 37 -20.93 -15.45 -26.27
CA SER A 37 -21.52 -14.62 -27.32
C SER A 37 -22.47 -15.42 -28.23
N GLY A 38 -22.11 -16.65 -28.59
CA GLY A 38 -22.91 -17.53 -29.45
C GLY A 38 -24.20 -18.05 -28.80
N LYS A 39 -24.36 -17.93 -27.47
CA LYS A 39 -25.57 -18.35 -26.75
C LYS A 39 -26.73 -17.34 -26.81
N GLY A 40 -26.57 -16.20 -27.49
CA GLY A 40 -27.68 -15.30 -27.85
C GLY A 40 -28.42 -14.65 -26.67
N GLN A 41 -27.83 -14.64 -25.46
CA GLN A 41 -28.43 -14.02 -24.28
C GLN A 41 -27.91 -12.59 -24.09
N GLY A 42 -28.50 -11.63 -24.80
CA GLY A 42 -28.35 -10.20 -24.52
C GLY A 42 -26.94 -9.62 -24.73
N THR A 43 -26.78 -8.33 -24.45
CA THR A 43 -25.55 -7.55 -24.54
C THR A 43 -24.33 -8.34 -24.04
N LEU A 44 -23.27 -8.43 -24.87
CA LEU A 44 -21.95 -8.90 -24.42
C LEU A 44 -21.57 -8.16 -23.14
N GLY A 45 -21.32 -8.90 -22.06
CA GLY A 45 -20.66 -8.35 -20.88
C GLY A 45 -19.22 -7.95 -21.21
N ARG A 46 -18.61 -7.13 -20.35
CA ARG A 46 -17.17 -6.81 -20.46
C ARG A 46 -16.34 -8.03 -20.05
N PHE A 47 -15.37 -8.42 -20.89
CA PHE A 47 -14.42 -9.48 -20.57
C PHE A 47 -13.08 -8.88 -20.19
N LEU A 48 -12.59 -9.27 -19.02
CA LEU A 48 -11.30 -8.81 -18.49
C LEU A 48 -10.33 -9.99 -18.45
N PHE A 49 -9.09 -9.75 -18.82
CA PHE A 49 -7.99 -10.71 -18.84
C PHE A 49 -6.84 -10.21 -17.97
N CYS A 50 -6.45 -10.97 -16.94
CA CYS A 50 -5.20 -10.72 -16.23
C CYS A 50 -4.09 -11.54 -16.88
N PRO A 51 -3.08 -10.91 -17.49
CA PRO A 51 -1.92 -11.63 -18.01
C PRO A 51 -1.06 -12.17 -16.87
N THR A 52 -0.25 -13.18 -17.16
CA THR A 52 0.73 -13.71 -16.21
C THR A 52 1.77 -12.65 -15.82
N PRO A 53 2.48 -11.99 -16.75
CA PRO A 53 3.17 -10.74 -16.47
C PRO A 53 2.17 -9.57 -16.51
N TYR A 54 1.66 -9.17 -15.35
CA TYR A 54 0.71 -8.05 -15.21
C TYR A 54 1.36 -6.70 -14.83
N CYS A 55 2.69 -6.65 -14.78
CA CYS A 55 3.46 -5.43 -14.56
C CYS A 55 4.76 -5.39 -15.38
N GLY A 56 5.34 -4.20 -15.51
CA GLY A 56 6.56 -3.97 -16.29
C GLY A 56 7.75 -4.82 -15.83
N ARG A 57 7.98 -4.94 -14.51
CA ARG A 57 9.07 -5.74 -13.94
C ARG A 57 8.95 -7.23 -14.31
N MET A 58 7.73 -7.79 -14.29
CA MET A 58 7.49 -9.18 -14.69
C MET A 58 7.69 -9.38 -16.19
N ALA A 59 7.19 -8.44 -17.01
CA ALA A 59 7.38 -8.47 -18.46
C ALA A 59 8.87 -8.38 -18.84
N GLY A 60 9.63 -7.50 -18.18
CA GLY A 60 11.09 -7.39 -18.37
C GLY A 60 11.87 -8.64 -17.97
N ARG A 61 11.32 -9.47 -17.07
CA ARG A 61 11.85 -10.79 -16.71
C ARG A 61 11.34 -11.92 -17.60
N GLN A 62 10.53 -11.62 -18.63
CA GLN A 62 9.94 -12.58 -19.56
C GLN A 62 9.13 -13.68 -18.85
N LEU A 63 8.43 -13.32 -17.76
CA LEU A 63 7.54 -14.25 -17.08
C LEU A 63 6.44 -14.73 -18.04
N GLY A 64 6.23 -16.05 -18.15
CA GLY A 64 5.33 -16.65 -19.14
C GLY A 64 5.95 -16.86 -20.53
N GLY A 65 7.23 -16.51 -20.72
CA GLY A 65 8.00 -16.75 -21.94
C GLY A 65 8.28 -15.51 -22.77
N ALA A 66 9.16 -15.67 -23.78
CA ALA A 66 9.52 -14.60 -24.69
C ALA A 66 8.31 -14.13 -25.52
N SER A 67 8.23 -12.81 -25.74
CA SER A 67 7.16 -12.16 -26.53
C SER A 67 5.73 -12.47 -26.07
N TYR A 68 5.55 -12.71 -24.76
CA TYR A 68 4.27 -13.04 -24.17
C TYR A 68 3.22 -11.95 -24.46
N LEU A 69 3.51 -10.68 -24.14
CA LEU A 69 2.54 -9.58 -24.28
C LEU A 69 2.23 -9.26 -25.75
N GLU A 70 3.21 -9.36 -26.65
CA GLU A 70 3.01 -9.21 -28.09
C GLU A 70 2.08 -10.30 -28.65
N THR A 71 2.19 -11.51 -28.10
CA THR A 71 1.30 -12.63 -28.45
C THR A 71 -0.11 -12.39 -27.93
N ILE A 72 -0.27 -11.94 -26.68
CA ILE A 72 -1.56 -11.51 -26.15
C ILE A 72 -2.18 -10.40 -27.01
N GLY A 73 -1.40 -9.37 -27.38
CA GLY A 73 -1.89 -8.26 -28.21
C GLY A 73 -2.32 -8.69 -29.61
N ARG A 74 -1.66 -9.72 -30.19
CA ARG A 74 -1.98 -10.26 -31.51
C ARG A 74 -3.16 -11.23 -31.52
N GLU A 75 -3.25 -12.12 -30.53
CA GLU A 75 -4.12 -13.30 -30.58
C GLU A 75 -5.38 -13.18 -29.71
N LEU A 76 -5.34 -12.39 -28.65
CA LEU A 76 -6.53 -12.17 -27.82
C LEU A 76 -7.55 -11.31 -28.59
N LEU A 77 -8.82 -11.71 -28.52
CA LEU A 77 -9.93 -10.99 -29.16
C LEU A 77 -9.92 -9.48 -28.80
N PRO A 78 -10.08 -8.56 -29.77
CA PRO A 78 -9.94 -7.12 -29.54
C PRO A 78 -10.88 -6.52 -28.48
N GLU A 79 -12.04 -7.15 -28.25
CA GLU A 79 -13.02 -6.74 -27.25
C GLU A 79 -12.66 -7.10 -25.80
N VAL A 80 -11.63 -7.94 -25.60
CA VAL A 80 -11.16 -8.33 -24.27
C VAL A 80 -10.21 -7.27 -23.72
N GLU A 81 -10.56 -6.72 -22.57
CA GLU A 81 -9.73 -5.74 -21.86
C GLU A 81 -8.66 -6.43 -21.04
N ILE A 82 -7.48 -5.82 -20.93
CA ILE A 82 -6.30 -6.42 -20.29
C ILE A 82 -5.94 -5.63 -19.05
N PHE A 83 -5.82 -6.32 -17.91
CA PHE A 83 -5.33 -5.72 -16.67
C PHE A 83 -3.86 -5.34 -16.75
N TRP A 84 -3.50 -4.25 -16.07
CA TRP A 84 -2.12 -3.83 -15.89
C TRP A 84 -1.94 -3.07 -14.58
N THR A 85 -0.90 -3.40 -13.81
CA THR A 85 -0.65 -2.76 -12.50
C THR A 85 0.38 -1.61 -12.57
N GLY A 86 0.92 -1.35 -13.76
CA GLY A 86 1.95 -0.32 -14.00
C GLY A 86 3.36 -0.91 -14.12
N PRO A 87 4.42 -0.11 -13.89
CA PRO A 87 5.80 -0.60 -13.92
C PRO A 87 6.07 -1.74 -12.94
N ASP A 88 5.37 -1.77 -11.80
CA ASP A 88 5.52 -2.74 -10.73
C ASP A 88 4.17 -3.31 -10.29
N ILE A 89 4.19 -4.37 -9.46
CA ILE A 89 2.97 -4.90 -8.82
C ILE A 89 2.30 -3.78 -8.02
N ILE A 90 3.08 -3.09 -7.20
CA ILE A 90 2.70 -1.85 -6.51
C ILE A 90 3.53 -0.76 -7.16
N SER A 91 2.92 0.05 -8.01
CA SER A 91 3.61 1.10 -8.75
C SER A 91 3.64 2.40 -7.95
N ARG A 92 4.84 2.96 -7.72
CA ARG A 92 4.99 4.33 -7.18
C ARG A 92 4.31 5.32 -8.10
N GLU A 93 4.66 5.29 -9.39
CA GLU A 93 4.04 6.11 -10.43
C GLU A 93 3.52 5.25 -11.57
N ILE A 94 2.44 5.67 -12.22
CA ILE A 94 2.01 5.14 -13.52
C ILE A 94 1.91 6.32 -14.49
N THR A 95 2.86 6.42 -15.40
CA THR A 95 2.99 7.57 -16.31
C THR A 95 2.28 7.34 -17.63
N VAL A 96 1.90 8.43 -18.31
CA VAL A 96 1.32 8.37 -19.67
C VAL A 96 2.27 7.72 -20.68
N PRO A 97 3.58 8.06 -20.74
CA PRO A 97 4.51 7.39 -21.65
C PRO A 97 4.56 5.87 -21.46
N HIS A 98 4.63 5.39 -20.21
CA HIS A 98 4.62 3.95 -19.90
C HIS A 98 3.38 3.24 -20.46
N VAL A 99 2.20 3.83 -20.26
CA VAL A 99 0.95 3.24 -20.76
C VAL A 99 0.85 3.30 -22.28
N ARG A 100 1.40 4.33 -22.94
CA ARG A 100 1.43 4.40 -24.41
C ARG A 100 2.36 3.34 -25.01
N GLU A 101 3.53 3.11 -24.42
CA GLU A 101 4.42 2.02 -24.84
C GLU A 101 3.71 0.65 -24.73
N LEU A 102 3.00 0.43 -23.62
CA LEU A 102 2.20 -0.79 -23.46
C LEU A 102 1.06 -0.90 -24.50
N GLN A 103 0.40 0.21 -24.85
CA GLN A 103 -0.66 0.22 -25.86
C GLN A 103 -0.17 -0.30 -27.22
N GLU A 104 1.06 0.05 -27.63
CA GLU A 104 1.65 -0.44 -28.89
C GLU A 104 1.86 -1.96 -28.87
N ILE A 105 2.25 -2.51 -27.71
CA ILE A 105 2.46 -3.94 -27.51
C ILE A 105 1.13 -4.70 -27.47
N LEU A 106 0.19 -4.23 -26.65
CA LEU A 106 -1.12 -4.86 -26.44
C LEU A 106 -2.11 -4.60 -27.59
N ARG A 107 -1.83 -3.60 -28.44
CA ARG A 107 -2.69 -3.11 -29.52
C ARG A 107 -4.06 -2.63 -29.04
N ARG A 108 -4.14 -2.19 -27.78
CA ARG A 108 -5.34 -1.66 -27.12
C ARG A 108 -4.97 -0.93 -25.83
N LYS A 109 -5.88 -0.10 -25.34
CA LYS A 109 -5.76 0.52 -24.01
C LYS A 109 -5.86 -0.54 -22.92
N PRO A 110 -4.98 -0.53 -21.91
CA PRO A 110 -5.12 -1.41 -20.75
C PRO A 110 -6.20 -0.89 -19.80
N LEU A 111 -6.65 -1.76 -18.90
CA LEU A 111 -7.41 -1.44 -17.70
C LEU A 111 -6.45 -1.44 -16.51
N ILE A 112 -6.34 -0.34 -15.78
CA ILE A 112 -5.44 -0.29 -14.62
C ILE A 112 -6.04 -1.08 -13.47
N TRP A 113 -5.30 -2.08 -12.99
CA TRP A 113 -5.54 -2.75 -11.72
C TRP A 113 -4.51 -2.22 -10.71
N ASP A 114 -4.91 -1.23 -9.92
CA ASP A 114 -3.98 -0.47 -9.09
C ASP A 114 -3.86 -1.07 -7.69
N ASN A 115 -2.64 -1.47 -7.30
CA ASN A 115 -2.35 -1.98 -5.96
C ASN A 115 -1.79 -0.90 -5.02
N LEU A 116 -1.93 0.40 -5.35
CA LEU A 116 -1.42 1.50 -4.51
C LEU A 116 -1.89 1.42 -3.04
N GLN A 117 -3.05 0.82 -2.77
CA GLN A 117 -3.57 0.64 -1.41
C GLN A 117 -3.72 -0.83 -0.97
N ALA A 118 -3.15 -1.78 -1.72
CA ALA A 118 -3.13 -3.18 -1.30
C ALA A 118 -2.26 -3.33 -0.06
N ASN A 119 -2.63 -4.17 0.90
CA ASN A 119 -1.83 -4.42 2.13
C ASN A 119 -1.70 -5.90 2.51
N ASP A 120 -2.16 -6.82 1.68
CA ASP A 120 -2.07 -8.27 1.89
C ASP A 120 -0.62 -8.78 2.05
N TYR A 121 0.35 -8.10 1.42
CA TYR A 121 1.78 -8.41 1.51
C TYR A 121 2.43 -8.00 2.85
N ASP A 122 1.80 -7.15 3.67
CA ASP A 122 2.31 -6.75 4.98
C ASP A 122 1.19 -6.50 6.00
N GLY A 123 0.94 -7.49 6.87
CA GLY A 123 -0.09 -7.42 7.89
C GLY A 123 0.09 -6.32 8.96
N ARG A 124 1.25 -5.65 9.03
CA ARG A 124 1.47 -4.51 9.93
C ARG A 124 1.00 -3.18 9.32
N ARG A 125 0.80 -3.13 8.00
CA ARG A 125 0.45 -1.90 7.30
C ARG A 125 -1.02 -1.86 6.92
N PHE A 126 -1.49 -0.65 6.73
CA PHE A 126 -2.65 -0.30 5.90
C PHE A 126 -2.35 1.04 5.24
N PHE A 127 -3.15 1.39 4.24
CA PHE A 127 -2.95 2.58 3.40
C PHE A 127 -4.21 3.42 3.38
N CYS A 128 -4.14 4.53 4.12
CA CYS A 128 -5.15 5.55 4.30
C CYS A 128 -4.92 6.76 3.38
N GLY A 129 -3.79 6.80 2.66
CA GLY A 129 -3.44 7.89 1.77
C GLY A 129 -4.39 8.02 0.57
N PRO A 130 -4.34 9.16 -0.13
CA PRO A 130 -5.14 9.41 -1.32
C PRO A 130 -4.67 8.56 -2.51
N TYR A 131 -5.52 8.44 -3.51
CA TYR A 131 -5.08 8.04 -4.85
C TYR A 131 -4.06 9.08 -5.37
N ALA A 132 -2.81 8.67 -5.60
CA ALA A 132 -1.69 9.57 -5.83
C ALA A 132 -0.80 9.08 -6.98
N ASP A 133 0.05 9.97 -7.49
CA ASP A 133 1.13 9.63 -8.42
C ASP A 133 0.68 8.99 -9.74
N ARG A 134 -0.59 9.25 -10.12
CA ARG A 134 -1.15 9.01 -11.45
C ARG A 134 -1.54 10.38 -12.02
N PRO A 135 -1.00 10.80 -13.16
CA PRO A 135 -1.37 12.07 -13.77
C PRO A 135 -2.82 12.00 -14.28
N PRO A 136 -3.65 13.06 -14.16
CA PRO A 136 -5.04 13.05 -14.62
C PRO A 136 -5.22 12.69 -16.10
N GLU A 137 -4.21 12.98 -16.92
CA GLU A 137 -4.12 12.65 -18.34
C GLU A 137 -4.17 11.13 -18.60
N LEU A 138 -3.74 10.33 -17.63
CA LEU A 138 -3.75 8.86 -17.70
C LEU A 138 -5.15 8.30 -17.99
N ARG A 139 -6.21 8.99 -17.53
CA ARG A 139 -7.60 8.58 -17.75
C ARG A 139 -7.98 8.51 -19.23
N ALA A 140 -7.30 9.27 -20.09
CA ALA A 140 -7.52 9.22 -21.53
C ALA A 140 -6.78 8.06 -22.21
N GLU A 141 -5.84 7.42 -21.52
CA GLU A 141 -4.93 6.38 -22.06
C GLU A 141 -5.32 4.95 -21.63
N VAL A 142 -6.34 4.81 -20.78
CA VAL A 142 -6.78 3.55 -20.19
C VAL A 142 -8.28 3.34 -20.42
N THR A 143 -8.75 2.10 -20.41
CA THR A 143 -10.20 1.81 -20.51
C THR A 143 -10.93 1.95 -19.18
N GLY A 144 -10.19 1.94 -18.08
CA GLY A 144 -10.71 2.07 -16.73
C GLY A 144 -9.63 1.95 -15.67
N MET A 145 -10.03 2.19 -14.43
CA MET A 145 -9.19 2.08 -13.24
C MET A 145 -9.97 1.33 -12.16
N LEU A 146 -9.41 0.22 -11.70
CA LEU A 146 -9.87 -0.54 -10.55
C LEU A 146 -8.77 -0.50 -9.50
N ILE A 147 -9.13 -0.37 -8.23
CA ILE A 147 -8.18 -0.48 -7.13
C ILE A 147 -8.31 -1.85 -6.47
N ASN A 148 -7.17 -2.41 -6.06
CA ASN A 148 -7.06 -3.45 -5.06
C ASN A 148 -6.73 -2.76 -3.73
N PRO A 149 -7.72 -2.55 -2.85
CA PRO A 149 -7.51 -1.74 -1.67
C PRO A 149 -7.02 -2.59 -0.50
N ASN A 150 -7.07 -2.06 0.72
CA ASN A 150 -6.73 -2.81 1.92
C ASN A 150 -7.68 -4.00 2.10
N CYS A 151 -7.21 -5.09 2.72
CA CYS A 151 -8.03 -6.23 3.08
C CYS A 151 -9.20 -5.84 4.00
N GLU A 152 -8.98 -4.90 4.91
CA GLU A 152 -9.99 -4.43 5.84
C GLU A 152 -10.93 -3.40 5.19
N TYR A 153 -12.15 -3.82 4.87
CA TYR A 153 -13.17 -2.97 4.23
C TYR A 153 -13.31 -1.56 4.86
N ALA A 154 -13.34 -1.48 6.20
CA ALA A 154 -13.54 -0.22 6.90
C ALA A 154 -12.41 0.80 6.68
N LEU A 155 -11.21 0.36 6.29
CA LEU A 155 -10.04 1.22 6.06
C LEU A 155 -9.99 1.82 4.64
N ASN A 156 -10.93 1.43 3.78
CA ASN A 156 -10.92 1.80 2.38
C ASN A 156 -11.72 3.07 2.05
N TYR A 157 -12.18 3.81 3.07
CA TYR A 157 -12.95 5.04 2.85
C TYR A 157 -12.15 6.06 2.03
N VAL A 158 -10.96 6.44 2.49
CA VAL A 158 -10.12 7.43 1.80
C VAL A 158 -9.64 6.94 0.43
N PRO A 159 -9.12 5.71 0.27
CA PRO A 159 -8.75 5.17 -1.05
C PRO A 159 -9.89 5.23 -2.07
N ILE A 160 -11.09 4.74 -1.71
CA ILE A 160 -12.25 4.71 -2.61
C ILE A 160 -12.75 6.13 -2.91
N ARG A 161 -12.86 6.98 -1.87
CA ARG A 161 -13.36 8.36 -2.00
C ARG A 161 -12.46 9.23 -2.88
N THR A 162 -11.15 9.07 -2.76
CA THR A 162 -10.17 9.84 -3.54
C THR A 162 -10.03 9.29 -4.97
N LEU A 163 -10.10 7.97 -5.19
CA LEU A 163 -10.24 7.42 -6.54
C LEU A 163 -11.49 7.98 -7.24
N GLY A 164 -12.64 7.98 -6.54
CA GLY A 164 -13.89 8.52 -7.07
C GLY A 164 -13.75 9.99 -7.49
N GLU A 165 -13.04 10.80 -6.70
CA GLU A 165 -12.75 12.19 -7.06
C GLU A 165 -11.80 12.31 -8.26
N PHE A 166 -10.74 11.50 -8.27
CA PHE A 166 -9.75 11.48 -9.35
C PHE A 166 -10.38 11.16 -10.71
N VAL A 167 -11.23 10.12 -10.78
CA VAL A 167 -11.82 9.68 -12.04
C VAL A 167 -12.83 10.69 -12.59
N HIS A 168 -13.56 11.41 -11.72
CA HIS A 168 -14.56 12.41 -12.14
C HIS A 168 -13.99 13.84 -12.28
N GLY A 169 -12.80 14.12 -11.75
CA GLY A 169 -12.18 15.45 -11.76
C GLY A 169 -11.87 15.97 -13.16
N LYS A 170 -11.96 17.29 -13.40
CA LYS A 170 -11.73 17.89 -14.73
C LYS A 170 -10.50 18.80 -14.80
N GLY A 171 -9.68 18.85 -13.75
CA GLY A 171 -8.56 19.78 -13.65
C GLY A 171 -7.36 19.16 -12.93
N ARG A 172 -6.50 20.04 -12.40
CA ARG A 172 -5.32 19.65 -11.62
C ARG A 172 -5.74 18.74 -10.47
N TRP A 173 -5.09 17.60 -10.36
CA TRP A 173 -5.23 16.71 -9.22
C TRP A 173 -4.34 17.19 -8.08
N ASP A 174 -4.92 17.33 -6.90
CA ASP A 174 -4.21 17.67 -5.67
C ASP A 174 -4.50 16.59 -4.63
N ALA A 175 -3.62 15.60 -4.58
CA ALA A 175 -3.80 14.40 -3.75
C ALA A 175 -3.93 14.76 -2.26
N ARG A 176 -3.16 15.75 -1.77
CA ARG A 176 -3.20 16.14 -0.36
C ARG A 176 -4.52 16.81 -0.02
N ASP A 177 -5.01 17.70 -0.86
CA ASP A 177 -6.29 18.37 -0.63
C ASP A 177 -7.47 17.38 -0.69
N ALA A 178 -7.43 16.42 -1.64
CA ALA A 178 -8.40 15.32 -1.71
C ALA A 178 -8.37 14.42 -0.46
N TYR A 179 -7.17 14.07 0.02
CA TYR A 179 -6.98 13.34 1.28
C TYR A 179 -7.60 14.08 2.47
N LEU A 180 -7.32 15.39 2.62
CA LEU A 180 -7.84 16.17 3.73
C LEU A 180 -9.37 16.28 3.70
N ARG A 181 -9.99 16.39 2.51
CA ARG A 181 -11.45 16.30 2.37
C ARG A 181 -11.98 14.94 2.81
N ALA A 182 -11.42 13.86 2.26
CA ALA A 182 -11.86 12.51 2.58
C ALA A 182 -11.69 12.17 4.07
N MET A 183 -10.59 12.60 4.70
CA MET A 183 -10.37 12.43 6.14
C MET A 183 -11.39 13.20 6.98
N ARG A 184 -11.77 14.43 6.58
CA ARG A 184 -12.83 15.19 7.26
C ARG A 184 -14.18 14.49 7.15
N GLU A 185 -14.52 14.01 5.97
CA GLU A 185 -15.76 13.24 5.74
C GLU A 185 -15.76 11.92 6.54
N TRP A 186 -14.60 11.27 6.67
CA TRP A 186 -14.47 10.02 7.41
C TRP A 186 -14.42 10.20 8.94
N HIS A 187 -14.10 11.40 9.43
CA HIS A 187 -13.94 11.70 10.86
C HIS A 187 -15.19 11.36 11.68
N ASP A 188 -16.38 11.52 11.11
CA ASP A 188 -17.65 11.16 11.76
C ASP A 188 -17.75 9.67 12.12
N GLN A 189 -16.97 8.79 11.47
CA GLN A 189 -16.90 7.37 11.82
C GLN A 189 -16.07 7.08 13.07
N PHE A 190 -15.34 8.08 13.58
CA PHE A 190 -14.43 7.99 14.72
C PHE A 190 -15.07 8.45 16.04
N ASP A 191 -16.40 8.49 16.11
CA ASP A 191 -17.13 8.74 17.34
C ASP A 191 -16.78 7.74 18.45
N THR A 192 -16.49 8.25 19.64
CA THR A 192 -16.18 7.45 20.84
C THR A 192 -17.31 7.54 21.86
N ILE A 193 -17.29 6.63 22.84
CA ILE A 193 -18.20 6.67 24.00
C ILE A 193 -17.89 7.90 24.88
N GLY A 194 -16.61 8.22 25.05
CA GLY A 194 -16.14 9.33 25.85
C GLY A 194 -16.05 10.65 25.07
N GLN A 195 -14.86 11.22 25.04
CA GLN A 195 -14.62 12.51 24.38
C GLN A 195 -14.43 12.35 22.87
N PRO A 196 -14.86 13.33 22.04
CA PRO A 196 -14.57 13.35 20.61
C PRO A 196 -13.06 13.33 20.32
N LEU A 197 -12.63 12.60 19.29
CA LEU A 197 -11.25 12.60 18.83
C LEU A 197 -10.98 13.86 18.00
N ALA A 198 -9.86 14.53 18.24
CA ALA A 198 -9.50 15.71 17.46
C ALA A 198 -9.08 15.31 16.03
N PHE A 199 -9.44 16.12 15.05
CA PHE A 199 -9.15 15.84 13.65
C PHE A 199 -7.65 15.78 13.37
N GLU A 200 -6.84 16.61 14.04
CA GLU A 200 -5.39 16.65 13.86
C GLU A 200 -4.71 15.36 14.34
N ASP A 201 -5.27 14.69 15.35
CA ASP A 201 -4.76 13.41 15.83
C ASP A 201 -5.14 12.27 14.87
N LEU A 202 -6.33 12.35 14.28
CA LEU A 202 -6.73 11.43 13.21
C LEU A 202 -5.84 11.60 11.96
N LEU A 203 -5.45 12.83 11.63
CA LEU A 203 -4.49 13.08 10.55
C LEU A 203 -3.13 12.46 10.84
N PHE A 204 -2.64 12.49 12.08
CA PHE A 204 -1.40 11.78 12.44
C PHE A 204 -1.52 10.28 12.20
N LEU A 205 -2.65 9.66 12.56
CA LEU A 205 -2.89 8.24 12.27
C LEU A 205 -2.86 7.95 10.77
N GLY A 206 -3.63 8.70 9.99
CA GLY A 206 -3.69 8.50 8.53
C GLY A 206 -2.34 8.78 7.85
N ASP A 207 -1.60 9.79 8.31
CA ASP A 207 -0.27 10.11 7.80
C ASP A 207 0.78 9.06 8.22
N SER A 208 0.58 8.33 9.34
CA SER A 208 1.45 7.21 9.75
C SER A 208 1.21 5.92 8.96
N TYR A 209 0.09 5.85 8.25
CA TYR A 209 -0.35 4.72 7.43
C TYR A 209 -0.77 5.24 6.05
N TYR A 210 0.09 6.05 5.43
CA TYR A 210 -0.28 6.89 4.30
C TYR A 210 -0.23 6.13 2.97
N LEU A 211 0.94 6.05 2.33
CA LEU A 211 1.16 5.35 1.06
C LEU A 211 2.22 4.24 1.23
N PRO A 212 2.33 3.28 0.29
CA PRO A 212 3.32 2.22 0.37
C PRO A 212 4.75 2.72 0.48
N PHE A 213 5.04 3.86 -0.16
CA PHE A 213 6.38 4.37 -0.32
C PHE A 213 6.70 5.61 0.52
N ASP A 214 5.70 6.30 1.03
CA ASP A 214 5.86 7.58 1.73
C ASP A 214 4.90 7.68 2.90
N ASP A 215 5.40 8.24 4.01
CA ASP A 215 4.58 8.70 5.12
C ASP A 215 3.94 10.06 4.77
N GLY A 216 2.82 10.36 5.40
CA GLY A 216 2.17 11.65 5.25
C GLY A 216 2.95 12.77 5.97
N PRO A 217 2.76 14.04 5.58
CA PRO A 217 3.56 15.17 6.10
C PRO A 217 3.58 15.31 7.63
N VAL A 218 2.49 14.98 8.32
CA VAL A 218 2.44 15.06 9.79
C VAL A 218 3.31 13.99 10.44
N ALA A 219 3.24 12.75 9.93
CA ALA A 219 4.03 11.64 10.45
C ALA A 219 5.52 11.78 10.11
N GLU A 220 5.85 12.23 8.88
CA GLU A 220 7.23 12.50 8.49
C GLU A 220 7.86 13.60 9.36
N LEU A 221 7.14 14.71 9.61
CA LEU A 221 7.62 15.75 10.51
C LEU A 221 7.85 15.23 11.95
N TYR A 222 6.94 14.39 12.44
CA TYR A 222 7.07 13.74 13.75
C TYR A 222 8.32 12.85 13.79
N PHE A 223 8.54 12.01 12.77
CA PHE A 223 9.70 11.13 12.67
C PHE A 223 11.03 11.92 12.60
N GLN A 224 11.08 12.99 11.80
CA GLN A 224 12.26 13.85 11.71
C GLN A 224 12.58 14.52 13.05
N THR A 225 11.55 14.98 13.77
CA THR A 225 11.70 15.55 15.10
C THR A 225 12.17 14.50 16.10
N ALA A 226 11.59 13.30 16.08
CA ALA A 226 12.00 12.17 16.92
C ALA A 226 13.48 11.83 16.70
N ARG A 227 13.90 11.68 15.44
CA ARG A 227 15.30 11.40 15.07
C ARG A 227 16.24 12.47 15.60
N LYS A 228 15.89 13.75 15.42
CA LYS A 228 16.69 14.88 15.92
C LYS A 228 16.80 14.87 17.44
N VAL A 229 15.69 14.72 18.16
CA VAL A 229 15.66 14.69 19.64
C VAL A 229 16.47 13.51 20.17
N LEU A 230 16.27 12.30 19.63
CA LEU A 230 16.97 11.09 20.09
C LEU A 230 18.47 11.10 19.76
N SER A 231 18.88 11.77 18.68
CA SER A 231 20.30 11.98 18.37
C SER A 231 20.96 13.08 19.20
N THR A 232 20.18 13.90 19.89
CA THR A 232 20.67 14.98 20.75
C THR A 232 20.89 14.47 22.17
N PRO A 233 22.06 14.69 22.80
CA PRO A 233 22.27 14.32 24.19
C PRO A 233 21.21 14.93 25.11
N PRO A 234 20.66 14.19 26.09
CA PRO A 234 19.62 14.72 26.98
C PRO A 234 19.99 16.01 27.70
N SER A 235 21.27 16.22 28.01
CA SER A 235 21.77 17.46 28.62
C SER A 235 21.63 18.70 27.73
N LYS A 236 21.35 18.51 26.43
CA LYS A 236 21.13 19.58 25.43
C LYS A 236 19.67 19.64 24.97
N TRP A 237 18.78 18.87 25.58
CA TRP A 237 17.36 18.98 25.27
C TRP A 237 16.81 20.33 25.68
N GLY A 238 16.13 20.99 24.74
CA GLY A 238 15.51 22.29 24.93
C GLY A 238 14.00 22.24 24.68
N PRO A 239 13.36 23.39 24.40
CA PRO A 239 11.91 23.49 24.19
C PRO A 239 11.36 22.52 23.14
N GLU A 240 12.12 22.24 22.07
CA GLU A 240 11.74 21.29 21.03
C GLU A 240 11.53 19.87 21.57
N ALA A 241 12.42 19.39 22.45
CA ALA A 241 12.28 18.08 23.09
C ALA A 241 11.09 18.04 24.05
N THR A 242 10.80 19.14 24.75
CA THR A 242 9.60 19.27 25.59
C THR A 242 8.33 19.19 24.75
N SER A 243 8.25 19.93 23.63
CA SER A 243 7.12 19.88 22.71
C SER A 243 6.92 18.49 22.10
N PHE A 244 8.01 17.86 21.65
CA PHE A 244 7.97 16.50 21.10
C PHE A 244 7.45 15.48 22.10
N ARG A 245 7.84 15.60 23.38
CA ARG A 245 7.36 14.73 24.46
C ARG A 245 5.86 14.88 24.68
N LEU A 246 5.36 16.11 24.77
CA LEU A 246 3.93 16.39 24.94
C LEU A 246 3.14 15.87 23.74
N GLN A 247 3.66 16.05 22.53
CA GLN A 247 3.06 15.50 21.31
C GLN A 247 3.03 13.97 21.31
N THR A 248 4.13 13.32 21.73
CA THR A 248 4.20 11.86 21.85
C THR A 248 3.19 11.32 22.86
N GLN A 249 3.06 11.98 24.02
CA GLN A 249 2.03 11.64 25.01
C GLN A 249 0.62 11.80 24.44
N ARG A 250 0.35 12.92 23.74
CA ARG A 250 -0.93 13.17 23.06
C ARG A 250 -1.28 12.05 22.06
N TYR A 251 -0.33 11.64 21.21
CA TYR A 251 -0.57 10.57 20.22
C TYR A 251 -0.74 9.20 20.85
N ARG A 252 0.01 8.89 21.91
CA ARG A 252 -0.19 7.66 22.70
C ARG A 252 -1.59 7.61 23.31
N ASP A 253 -2.03 8.71 23.93
CA ASP A 253 -3.35 8.78 24.58
C ASP A 253 -4.48 8.75 23.54
N PHE A 254 -4.28 9.39 22.39
CA PHE A 254 -5.17 9.25 21.23
C PHE A 254 -5.32 7.78 20.80
N CYS A 255 -4.21 7.04 20.65
CA CYS A 255 -4.25 5.63 20.28
C CYS A 255 -5.01 4.79 21.32
N ALA A 256 -4.86 5.09 22.61
CA ALA A 256 -5.63 4.41 23.67
C ALA A 256 -7.14 4.68 23.54
N ARG A 257 -7.53 5.92 23.25
CA ARG A 257 -8.94 6.32 23.09
C ARG A 257 -9.63 5.71 21.88
N LEU A 258 -8.90 5.28 20.85
CA LEU A 258 -9.49 4.53 19.74
C LEU A 258 -10.15 3.21 20.18
N ALA A 259 -9.80 2.67 21.35
CA ALA A 259 -10.52 1.53 21.94
C ALA A 259 -12.00 1.84 22.26
N GLU A 260 -12.33 3.11 22.49
CA GLU A 260 -13.66 3.60 22.84
C GLU A 260 -14.56 3.88 21.62
N LEU A 261 -14.08 3.60 20.40
CA LEU A 261 -14.87 3.79 19.19
C LEU A 261 -16.22 3.08 19.27
N LYS A 262 -17.29 3.80 18.95
CA LYS A 262 -18.66 3.26 18.81
C LYS A 262 -18.76 2.36 17.57
N ASN A 263 -18.08 2.75 16.48
CA ASN A 263 -17.97 1.93 15.28
C ASN A 263 -17.02 0.74 15.53
N ARG A 264 -17.57 -0.39 15.99
CA ARG A 264 -16.79 -1.58 16.34
C ARG A 264 -16.09 -2.24 15.14
N PRO A 265 -16.72 -2.39 13.96
CA PRO A 265 -16.01 -2.88 12.78
C PRO A 265 -14.76 -2.06 12.43
N LEU A 266 -14.85 -0.73 12.50
CA LEU A 266 -13.69 0.16 12.28
C LEU A 266 -12.60 -0.05 13.34
N PHE A 267 -12.98 -0.12 14.62
CA PHE A 267 -12.02 -0.43 15.68
C PHE A 267 -11.30 -1.76 15.41
N TYR A 268 -12.01 -2.83 15.08
CA TYR A 268 -11.39 -4.14 14.87
C TYR A 268 -10.41 -4.13 13.68
N ALA A 269 -10.75 -3.43 12.60
CA ALA A 269 -9.88 -3.23 11.46
C ALA A 269 -8.55 -2.54 11.84
N LEU A 270 -8.61 -1.54 12.72
CA LEU A 270 -7.45 -0.76 13.14
C LEU A 270 -6.68 -1.36 14.33
N SER A 271 -7.34 -2.17 15.16
CA SER A 271 -6.90 -2.50 16.54
C SER A 271 -5.46 -2.97 16.66
N ARG A 272 -4.99 -3.88 15.79
CA ARG A 272 -3.62 -4.39 15.80
C ARG A 272 -2.60 -3.29 15.49
N ARG A 273 -2.86 -2.49 14.45
CA ARG A 273 -1.96 -1.42 13.98
C ARG A 273 -1.90 -0.25 14.96
N ILE A 274 -3.03 0.13 15.53
CA ILE A 274 -3.07 1.16 16.59
C ILE A 274 -2.29 0.67 17.81
N TRP A 275 -2.44 -0.60 18.20
CA TRP A 275 -1.70 -1.12 19.34
C TRP A 275 -0.20 -1.09 19.08
N GLU A 276 0.26 -1.59 17.94
CA GLU A 276 1.68 -1.53 17.56
C GLU A 276 2.23 -0.09 17.58
N LEU A 277 1.54 0.86 16.93
CA LEU A 277 1.93 2.27 16.95
C LEU A 277 1.98 2.85 18.37
N ARG A 278 0.99 2.52 19.21
CA ARG A 278 0.92 3.01 20.59
C ARG A 278 2.09 2.49 21.43
N GLU A 279 2.46 1.22 21.30
CA GLU A 279 3.60 0.65 22.05
C GLU A 279 4.92 1.33 21.65
N GLU A 280 5.11 1.64 20.36
CA GLU A 280 6.26 2.43 19.90
C GLU A 280 6.27 3.85 20.48
N LEU A 281 5.12 4.54 20.49
CA LEU A 281 4.98 5.86 21.12
C LEU A 281 5.19 5.81 22.64
N ASP A 282 4.73 4.77 23.32
CA ASP A 282 4.91 4.59 24.76
C ASP A 282 6.39 4.35 25.12
N LEU A 283 7.10 3.53 24.33
CA LEU A 283 8.52 3.32 24.50
C LEU A 283 9.31 4.63 24.32
N LEU A 284 8.97 5.42 23.30
CA LEU A 284 9.57 6.75 23.09
C LEU A 284 9.30 7.68 24.29
N ALA A 285 8.06 7.75 24.76
CA ALA A 285 7.69 8.58 25.90
C ALA A 285 8.46 8.19 27.18
N ARG A 286 8.60 6.88 27.45
CA ARG A 286 9.35 6.35 28.59
C ARG A 286 10.84 6.63 28.51
N TYR A 287 11.43 6.43 27.32
CA TYR A 287 12.83 6.74 27.08
C TYR A 287 13.11 8.20 27.43
N MET A 288 12.27 9.13 26.97
CA MET A 288 12.41 10.55 27.27
C MET A 288 12.27 10.83 28.77
N ALA A 289 11.21 10.33 29.42
CA ALA A 289 10.97 10.56 30.84
C ALA A 289 12.12 10.05 31.73
N GLY A 290 12.68 8.88 31.42
CA GLY A 290 13.80 8.32 32.17
C GLY A 290 15.09 9.14 32.08
N LYS A 291 15.26 9.93 31.01
CA LYS A 291 16.43 10.80 30.84
C LYS A 291 16.30 12.14 31.56
N ASP A 292 15.08 12.65 31.77
CA ASP A 292 14.86 13.89 32.56
C ASP A 292 15.10 13.67 34.07
N ASP A 293 14.73 12.51 34.59
CA ASP A 293 14.83 12.22 36.02
C ASP A 293 16.27 11.97 36.51
N GLY A 294 17.27 12.00 35.60
CA GLY A 294 18.67 11.68 35.92
C GLY A 294 18.90 10.25 36.41
N ARG A 295 17.88 9.38 36.35
CA ARG A 295 17.85 8.02 36.91
C ARG A 295 18.58 6.97 36.08
N LEU A 296 19.15 7.34 34.93
CA LEU A 296 19.82 6.41 34.01
C LEU A 296 21.22 6.92 33.65
N PRO A 297 22.29 6.43 34.31
CA PRO A 297 23.64 6.64 33.83
C PRO A 297 23.81 5.81 32.55
N ASP A 298 24.21 6.48 31.47
CA ASP A 298 24.46 5.96 30.13
C ASP A 298 23.23 5.47 29.31
N ALA A 299 23.39 5.53 27.99
CA ALA A 299 22.44 5.44 26.87
C ALA A 299 21.17 4.55 26.95
N ALA A 300 21.05 3.61 27.89
CA ALA A 300 19.94 2.65 27.95
C ALA A 300 18.73 3.15 28.77
N CYS A 301 17.55 2.63 28.44
CA CYS A 301 16.30 2.75 29.21
C CYS A 301 15.70 1.35 29.38
N SER A 302 15.19 1.02 30.57
CA SER A 302 14.47 -0.22 30.85
C SER A 302 12.96 0.02 30.89
N SER A 303 12.17 -0.96 30.47
CA SER A 303 10.71 -0.95 30.58
C SER A 303 10.21 -2.29 31.10
N ASP A 304 9.40 -2.25 32.17
CA ASP A 304 8.76 -3.44 32.73
C ASP A 304 7.67 -4.03 31.80
N TYR A 305 7.29 -3.28 30.77
CA TYR A 305 6.25 -3.66 29.81
C TYR A 305 6.81 -4.07 28.43
N HIS A 306 7.98 -3.54 28.05
CA HIS A 306 8.65 -3.85 26.77
C HIS A 306 9.72 -4.92 26.96
N LEU A 307 9.29 -6.11 27.36
CA LEU A 307 10.22 -7.20 27.68
C LEU A 307 10.84 -7.80 26.40
N PRO A 308 12.12 -8.21 26.44
CA PRO A 308 12.75 -8.90 25.32
C PRO A 308 11.96 -10.14 24.88
N ASN A 309 11.91 -10.39 23.58
CA ASN A 309 11.21 -11.51 22.94
C ASN A 309 9.67 -11.49 22.99
N THR A 310 9.04 -10.71 23.87
CA THR A 310 7.59 -10.45 23.80
C THR A 310 7.31 -9.21 22.96
N TYR A 311 8.05 -8.13 23.18
CA TYR A 311 8.02 -6.91 22.37
C TYR A 311 9.14 -6.92 21.32
N ARG A 312 8.81 -6.57 20.07
CA ARG A 312 9.69 -6.69 18.88
C ARG A 312 10.36 -8.08 18.72
N GLY A 313 9.72 -9.10 19.30
CA GLY A 313 10.20 -10.48 19.35
C GLY A 313 9.61 -11.38 18.27
N GLY A 314 9.85 -12.69 18.38
CA GLY A 314 9.37 -13.68 17.43
C GLY A 314 10.34 -13.98 16.28
N PHE A 315 10.02 -15.02 15.50
CA PHE A 315 10.91 -15.55 14.46
C PHE A 315 11.07 -14.59 13.27
N VAL A 316 9.97 -13.98 12.81
CA VAL A 316 10.01 -13.05 11.67
C VAL A 316 10.87 -11.81 11.95
N PRO A 317 10.69 -11.06 13.05
CA PRO A 317 11.60 -9.95 13.38
C PRO A 317 13.06 -10.38 13.57
N ARG A 318 13.31 -11.60 14.06
CA ARG A 318 14.68 -12.14 14.15
C ARG A 318 15.31 -12.30 12.77
N LEU A 319 14.58 -12.84 11.79
CA LEU A 319 15.05 -12.92 10.40
C LEU A 319 15.23 -11.53 9.78
N GLN A 320 14.28 -10.61 9.99
CA GLN A 320 14.35 -9.24 9.48
C GLN A 320 15.61 -8.50 9.97
N ARG A 321 16.05 -8.75 11.21
CA ARG A 321 17.28 -8.16 11.74
C ARG A 321 18.58 -8.70 11.13
N LEU A 322 18.55 -9.81 10.40
CA LEU A 322 19.74 -10.39 9.78
C LEU A 322 20.14 -9.66 8.49
N LEU A 323 19.20 -9.06 7.77
CA LEU A 323 19.44 -8.38 6.50
C LEU A 323 18.91 -6.95 6.55
N VAL A 324 19.73 -5.99 6.16
CA VAL A 324 19.38 -4.58 6.01
C VAL A 324 19.13 -4.30 4.53
N GLN A 325 17.96 -3.75 4.21
CA GLN A 325 17.63 -3.27 2.86
C GLN A 325 18.21 -1.87 2.64
N HIS A 326 18.75 -1.63 1.45
CA HIS A 326 19.30 -0.35 1.03
C HIS A 326 18.39 0.38 0.03
N PRO A 327 18.56 1.70 -0.18
CA PRO A 327 17.78 2.46 -1.15
C PRO A 327 17.89 1.99 -2.60
N ASP A 328 18.94 1.24 -2.95
CA ASP A 328 19.19 0.67 -4.29
C ASP A 328 18.58 -0.73 -4.48
N GLU A 329 17.62 -1.10 -3.63
CA GLU A 329 16.95 -2.42 -3.59
C GLU A 329 17.86 -3.59 -3.17
N THR A 330 19.13 -3.36 -2.81
CA THR A 330 20.03 -4.43 -2.35
C THR A 330 19.87 -4.74 -0.86
N PHE A 331 20.36 -5.92 -0.44
CA PHE A 331 20.36 -6.37 0.95
C PHE A 331 21.78 -6.72 1.41
N THR A 332 22.15 -6.34 2.64
CA THR A 332 23.42 -6.75 3.27
C THR A 332 23.21 -7.34 4.67
N PRO A 333 24.06 -8.26 5.13
CA PRO A 333 24.03 -8.73 6.53
C PRO A 333 24.15 -7.58 7.54
N SER A 334 23.38 -7.65 8.63
CA SER A 334 23.44 -6.66 9.71
C SER A 334 24.76 -6.76 10.49
N PRO A 335 25.43 -5.65 10.84
CA PRO A 335 26.71 -5.67 11.57
C PRO A 335 26.64 -6.37 12.94
N ALA A 336 25.43 -6.47 13.54
CA ALA A 336 25.20 -7.08 14.84
C ALA A 336 24.95 -8.60 14.80
N SER A 337 25.18 -9.24 13.65
CA SER A 337 24.99 -10.69 13.46
C SER A 337 26.28 -11.52 13.45
N SER A 338 27.42 -10.89 13.78
CA SER A 338 28.73 -11.53 14.00
C SER A 338 29.10 -11.62 15.47
#